data_AF-A0A937N4U4-F1
#
_entry.id   AF-A0A937N4U4-F1
#
_cell.length_a   1.000
_cell.length_b   1.000
_cell.length_c   1.000
_cell.angle_alpha   90.00
_cell.angle_beta   90.00
_cell.angle_gamma   90.00
#
_symmetry.space_group_name_H-M   'P 1'
#
loop_
_entity.id
_entity.type
_entity.pdbx_description
1 polymer ?
#
loop_
_entity_poly.entity_id
_entity_poly.type
_entity_poly.pdbx_seq_one_letter_code
_entity_poly.pdbx_strand_id
1 'polypeptide(L)'
;MTELTEPQPAAVPMAKQAGEAHVRDNWMWTQPWVWTDRMLTALVNGVKGGQWFSLIDKVYREDALHSAALRVTGRKKKAAGVDHVTPEMFQRRLPENVRQLHEELQGGTYQPRPVRRTEIPKPGSRETRPLGIPTVCA
;
A
#
# COMPACT_ATOMS: atom_id res chain seq x y z
N MET A 1 -39.29 46.98 -13.14
CA MET A 1 -38.90 45.59 -12.87
C MET A 1 -38.17 45.11 -14.09
N THR A 2 -36.83 45.06 -14.03
CA THR A 2 -36.00 44.63 -15.15
C THR A 2 -35.52 43.22 -14.78
N GLU A 3 -36.07 42.19 -15.42
CA GLU A 3 -35.64 40.81 -15.21
C GLU A 3 -34.20 40.65 -15.72
N LEU A 4 -33.30 40.22 -14.83
CA LEU A 4 -31.93 39.85 -15.16
C LEU A 4 -31.96 38.41 -15.65
N THR A 5 -31.81 38.21 -16.96
CA THR A 5 -31.60 36.88 -17.54
C THR A 5 -30.20 36.38 -17.15
N GLU A 6 -30.11 35.39 -16.27
CA GLU A 6 -28.86 34.71 -15.95
C GLU A 6 -28.36 33.91 -17.17
N PRO A 7 -27.08 34.06 -17.57
CA PRO A 7 -26.53 33.26 -18.66
C PRO A 7 -26.32 31.81 -18.21
N GLN A 8 -26.84 30.87 -18.99
CA GLN A 8 -26.59 29.44 -18.81
C GLN A 8 -25.07 29.15 -18.87
N PRO A 9 -24.50 28.36 -17.95
CA PRO A 9 -23.10 28.00 -18.01
C PRO A 9 -22.84 27.10 -19.23
N ALA A 10 -21.77 27.39 -19.96
CA ALA A 10 -21.36 26.62 -21.13
C ALA A 10 -21.09 25.15 -20.74
N ALA A 11 -21.69 24.22 -21.49
CA ALA A 11 -21.45 22.79 -21.32
C ALA A 11 -19.97 22.49 -21.63
N VAL A 12 -19.21 22.09 -20.60
CA VAL A 12 -17.82 21.65 -20.76
C VAL A 12 -17.84 20.31 -21.52
N PRO A 13 -17.15 20.18 -22.67
CA PRO A 13 -17.12 18.92 -23.40
C PRO A 13 -16.48 17.85 -22.53
N MET A 14 -17.11 16.67 -22.48
CA MET A 14 -16.56 15.50 -21.80
C MET A 14 -15.17 15.22 -22.35
N ALA A 15 -14.16 15.23 -21.48
CA ALA A 15 -12.78 14.94 -21.86
C ALA A 15 -12.72 13.58 -22.57
N LYS A 16 -12.14 13.56 -23.77
CA LYS A 16 -11.94 12.36 -24.58
C LYS A 16 -11.06 11.37 -23.80
N GLN A 17 -11.61 10.26 -23.34
CA GLN A 17 -10.85 9.12 -22.79
C GLN A 17 -10.09 8.45 -23.95
N ALA A 18 -8.95 9.00 -24.30
CA ALA A 18 -8.06 8.43 -25.29
C ALA A 18 -6.93 7.67 -24.56
N GLY A 19 -6.98 6.33 -24.63
CA GLY A 19 -5.83 5.46 -24.34
C GLY A 19 -5.88 4.62 -23.06
N GLU A 20 -7.04 4.43 -22.43
CA GLU A 20 -7.12 3.82 -21.08
C GLU A 20 -7.17 2.27 -21.08
N ALA A 21 -7.42 1.61 -22.22
CA ALA A 21 -7.81 0.19 -22.23
C ALA A 21 -6.67 -0.85 -22.06
N HIS A 22 -5.39 -0.44 -22.04
CA HIS A 22 -4.24 -1.38 -21.96
C HIS A 22 -3.17 -0.98 -20.93
N VAL A 23 -3.32 0.14 -20.22
CA VAL A 23 -2.29 0.54 -19.24
C VAL A 23 -2.20 -0.48 -18.10
N ARG A 24 -3.31 -1.12 -17.72
CA ARG A 24 -3.31 -2.15 -16.66
C ARG A 24 -2.56 -3.42 -17.02
N ASP A 25 -2.47 -3.77 -18.29
CA ASP A 25 -1.81 -5.01 -18.73
C ASP A 25 -0.31 -4.97 -18.42
N ASN A 26 0.28 -3.78 -18.43
CA ASN A 26 1.68 -3.56 -18.06
C ASN A 26 1.90 -3.51 -16.53
N TRP A 27 0.83 -3.41 -15.74
CA TRP A 27 0.86 -3.23 -14.28
C TRP A 27 0.02 -4.27 -13.53
N MET A 28 -0.23 -5.44 -14.12
CA MET A 28 -1.08 -6.50 -13.53
C MET A 28 -0.62 -6.98 -12.14
N TRP A 29 0.65 -6.76 -11.79
CA TRP A 29 1.21 -7.09 -10.47
C TRP A 29 0.87 -6.04 -9.38
N THR A 30 0.37 -4.87 -9.77
CA THR A 30 -0.05 -3.82 -8.84
C THR A 30 -1.47 -4.09 -8.33
N GLN A 31 -1.73 -3.73 -7.07
CA GLN A 31 -3.05 -3.94 -6.48
C GLN A 31 -4.05 -2.93 -7.08
N PRO A 32 -5.09 -3.36 -7.81
CA PRO A 32 -5.93 -2.47 -8.63
C PRO A 32 -6.70 -1.40 -7.85
N TRP A 33 -6.92 -1.61 -6.55
CA TRP A 33 -7.66 -0.66 -5.71
C TRP A 33 -6.79 0.50 -5.18
N VAL A 34 -5.47 0.36 -5.25
CA VAL A 34 -4.51 1.39 -4.81
C VAL A 34 -4.18 2.37 -5.94
N TRP A 35 -4.23 1.90 -7.20
CA TRP A 35 -3.81 2.66 -8.38
C TRP A 35 -4.96 2.76 -9.40
N THR A 36 -5.46 3.98 -9.60
CA THR A 36 -6.48 4.23 -10.64
C THR A 36 -5.85 4.29 -12.04
N ASP A 37 -6.65 4.10 -13.08
CA ASP A 37 -6.17 4.13 -14.48
C ASP A 37 -5.55 5.48 -14.83
N ARG A 38 -6.10 6.57 -14.29
CA ARG A 38 -5.52 7.92 -14.43
C ARG A 38 -4.15 8.04 -13.79
N MET A 39 -3.94 7.44 -12.62
CA MET A 39 -2.65 7.46 -11.93
C MET A 39 -1.62 6.61 -12.66
N LEU A 40 -2.00 5.41 -13.14
CA LEU A 40 -1.12 4.56 -13.94
C LEU A 40 -0.76 5.23 -15.27
N THR A 41 -1.73 5.88 -15.92
CA THR A 41 -1.53 6.63 -17.16
C THR A 41 -0.60 7.82 -16.93
N ALA A 42 -0.73 8.52 -15.80
CA ALA A 42 0.19 9.59 -15.40
C ALA A 42 1.60 9.09 -15.11
N LEU A 43 1.78 7.87 -14.59
CA LEU A 43 3.10 7.24 -14.44
C LEU A 43 3.78 6.99 -15.79
N VAL A 44 3.02 6.59 -16.81
CA VAL A 44 3.54 6.30 -18.16
C VAL A 44 3.80 7.59 -18.95
N ASN A 45 2.87 8.53 -18.92
CA ASN A 45 2.89 9.74 -19.75
C ASN A 45 3.53 10.95 -19.06
N GLY A 46 3.82 10.85 -17.76
CA GLY A 46 4.27 11.94 -16.91
C GLY A 46 3.14 12.85 -16.42
N VAL A 47 3.40 13.59 -15.34
CA VAL A 47 2.45 14.58 -14.78
C VAL A 47 2.78 15.98 -15.31
N LYS A 48 1.75 16.69 -15.79
CA LYS A 48 1.87 18.08 -16.23
C LYS A 48 2.29 18.96 -15.05
N GLY A 49 3.42 19.66 -15.18
CA GLY A 49 4.00 20.47 -14.10
C GLY A 49 5.00 19.74 -13.19
N GLY A 50 5.28 18.45 -13.43
CA GLY A 50 6.35 17.71 -12.76
C GLY A 50 6.13 17.41 -11.27
N GLN A 51 5.00 17.82 -10.69
CA GLN A 51 4.64 17.54 -9.31
C GLN A 51 3.98 16.17 -9.22
N TRP A 52 4.65 15.24 -8.55
CA TRP A 52 4.09 13.95 -8.18
C TRP A 52 3.45 14.07 -6.81
N PHE A 53 2.21 13.59 -6.65
CA PHE A 53 1.62 13.41 -5.34
C PHE A 53 2.46 12.42 -4.53
N SER A 54 2.47 12.59 -3.20
CA SER A 54 3.13 11.63 -2.31
C SER A 54 2.63 10.21 -2.58
N LEU A 55 3.48 9.22 -2.36
CA LEU A 55 3.11 7.80 -2.45
C LEU A 55 2.66 7.25 -1.09
N ILE A 56 2.98 7.94 0.00
CA ILE A 56 2.70 7.44 1.35
C ILE A 56 1.21 7.36 1.63
N ASP A 57 0.42 8.23 1.00
CA ASP A 57 -1.04 8.25 1.05
C ASP A 57 -1.66 6.92 0.63
N LYS A 58 -1.04 6.25 -0.35
CA LYS A 58 -1.46 4.95 -0.87
C LYS A 58 -1.01 3.80 0.01
N VAL A 59 0.13 3.96 0.67
CA VAL A 59 0.71 2.94 1.56
C VAL A 59 -0.14 2.78 2.80
N TYR A 60 -0.56 3.88 3.43
CA TYR A 60 -1.32 3.81 4.67
C TYR A 60 -2.81 3.54 4.49
N ARG A 61 -3.35 3.45 3.26
CA ARG A 61 -4.78 3.15 3.09
C ARG A 61 -5.11 1.81 3.74
N GLU A 62 -6.22 1.76 4.49
CA GLU A 62 -6.63 0.56 5.19
C GLU A 62 -6.80 -0.65 4.27
N ASP A 63 -7.33 -0.47 3.05
CA ASP A 63 -7.48 -1.54 2.07
C ASP A 63 -6.13 -2.11 1.57
N ALA A 64 -5.16 -1.23 1.33
CA ALA A 64 -3.79 -1.61 1.00
C ALA A 64 -3.12 -2.38 2.15
N LEU A 65 -3.23 -1.86 3.39
CA LEU A 65 -2.69 -2.47 4.58
C LEU A 65 -3.34 -3.82 4.89
N HIS A 66 -4.66 -3.93 4.72
CA HIS A 66 -5.39 -5.17 4.96
C HIS A 66 -4.96 -6.28 4.00
N SER A 67 -4.80 -5.96 2.70
CA SER A 67 -4.29 -6.92 1.73
C SER A 67 -2.83 -7.31 1.98
N ALA A 68 -1.98 -6.33 2.33
CA ALA A 68 -0.60 -6.61 2.71
C ALA A 68 -0.52 -7.53 3.93
N ALA A 69 -1.35 -7.28 4.95
CA ALA A 69 -1.47 -8.12 6.14
C ALA A 69 -1.86 -9.55 5.77
N LEU A 70 -2.92 -9.75 4.99
CA LEU A 70 -3.34 -11.08 4.53
C LEU A 70 -2.24 -11.81 3.75
N ARG A 71 -1.47 -11.10 2.92
CA ARG A 71 -0.34 -11.67 2.17
C ARG A 71 0.80 -12.11 3.08
N VAL A 72 1.08 -11.36 4.14
CA VAL A 72 2.13 -11.66 5.12
C VAL A 72 1.71 -12.82 6.02
N THR A 73 0.49 -12.78 6.56
CA THR A 73 -0.03 -13.76 7.53
C THR A 73 -0.49 -15.06 6.88
N GLY A 74 -0.89 -15.04 5.60
CA GLY A 74 -1.34 -16.23 4.87
C GLY A 74 -0.25 -17.28 4.58
N ARG A 75 1.02 -16.96 4.86
CA ARG A 75 2.13 -17.91 4.68
C ARG A 75 2.35 -18.72 5.96
N LYS A 76 2.31 -20.05 5.85
CA LYS A 76 2.55 -20.97 6.98
C LYS A 76 3.99 -20.85 7.53
N LYS A 77 4.16 -21.14 8.83
CA LYS A 77 5.45 -21.26 9.54
C LYS A 77 6.31 -20.00 9.56
N LYS A 78 5.70 -18.84 9.77
CA LYS A 78 6.44 -17.58 9.95
C LYS A 78 6.85 -17.43 11.41
N ALA A 79 8.12 -17.11 11.62
CA ALA A 79 8.65 -16.85 12.95
C ALA A 79 8.23 -15.46 13.42
N ALA A 80 7.98 -15.30 14.72
CA ALA A 80 7.71 -14.00 15.33
C ALA A 80 8.97 -13.13 15.41
N GLY A 81 8.77 -11.81 15.45
CA GLY A 81 9.82 -10.82 15.68
C GLY A 81 10.23 -10.74 17.16
N VAL A 82 10.77 -9.59 17.56
CA VAL A 82 11.19 -9.31 18.95
C VAL A 82 10.01 -9.14 19.92
N ASP A 83 8.82 -8.86 19.39
CA ASP A 83 7.56 -8.68 20.10
C ASP A 83 6.86 -10.00 20.43
N HIS A 84 7.37 -11.12 19.91
CA HIS A 84 6.78 -12.44 20.02
C HIS A 84 5.35 -12.56 19.47
N VAL A 85 4.88 -11.59 18.68
CA VAL A 85 3.58 -11.64 18.01
C VAL A 85 3.70 -12.49 16.75
N THR A 86 2.97 -13.61 16.72
CA THR A 86 2.93 -14.47 15.54
C THR A 86 1.94 -13.90 14.51
N PRO A 87 2.08 -14.23 13.21
CA PRO A 87 1.10 -13.81 12.21
C PRO A 87 -0.31 -14.33 12.51
N GLU A 88 -0.46 -15.49 13.16
CA GLU A 88 -1.75 -16.01 13.61
C GLU A 88 -2.35 -15.14 14.71
N MET A 89 -1.54 -14.67 15.66
CA MET A 89 -1.99 -13.72 16.69
C MET A 89 -2.39 -12.38 16.07
N PHE A 90 -1.61 -11.87 15.12
CA PHE A 90 -1.94 -10.67 14.37
C PHE A 90 -3.28 -10.81 13.65
N GLN A 91 -3.52 -11.94 13.01
CA GLN A 91 -4.74 -12.19 12.23
C GLN A 91 -6.01 -12.27 13.10
N ARG A 92 -5.89 -12.66 14.38
CA ARG A 92 -7.03 -12.66 15.33
C ARG A 92 -7.58 -11.26 15.63
N ARG A 93 -6.76 -10.22 15.43
CA ARG A 93 -7.12 -8.81 15.63
C ARG A 93 -6.83 -7.99 14.38
N LEU A 94 -7.07 -8.60 13.21
CA LEU A 94 -6.69 -8.02 11.93
C LEU A 94 -7.28 -6.61 11.72
N PRO A 95 -8.58 -6.36 11.96
CA PRO A 95 -9.16 -5.03 11.80
C PRO A 95 -8.50 -3.99 12.72
N GLU A 96 -8.32 -4.33 14.00
CA GLU A 96 -7.74 -3.43 15.00
C GLU A 96 -6.28 -3.11 14.69
N ASN A 97 -5.48 -4.12 14.34
CA ASN A 97 -4.07 -3.95 14.01
C ASN A 97 -3.88 -3.13 12.73
N VAL A 98 -4.70 -3.34 11.71
CA VAL A 98 -4.65 -2.56 10.46
C VAL A 98 -5.03 -1.11 10.72
N ARG A 99 -6.09 -0.87 11.51
CA ARG A 99 -6.52 0.48 11.87
C ARG A 99 -5.45 1.23 12.66
N GLN A 100 -4.85 0.58 13.66
CA GLN A 100 -3.75 1.18 14.43
C GLN A 100 -2.59 1.56 13.51
N LEU A 101 -2.18 0.66 12.61
CA LEU A 101 -1.09 0.92 11.67
C LEU A 101 -1.43 2.05 10.68
N HIS A 102 -2.69 2.14 10.24
CA HIS A 102 -3.18 3.25 9.43
C HIS A 102 -3.01 4.58 10.16
N GLU A 103 -3.52 4.68 11.38
CA GLU A 103 -3.47 5.89 12.21
C GLU A 103 -2.02 6.31 12.49
N GLU A 104 -1.13 5.37 12.81
CA GLU A 104 0.29 5.65 13.07
C GLU A 104 1.07 6.09 11.83
N LEU A 105 0.83 5.47 10.67
CA LEU A 105 1.49 5.84 9.43
C LEU A 105 0.98 7.18 8.90
N GLN A 106 -0.33 7.42 9.00
CA GLN A 106 -0.92 8.70 8.60
C GLN A 106 -0.49 9.84 9.53
N GLY A 107 -0.40 9.57 10.84
CA GLY A 107 0.06 10.52 11.85
C GLY A 107 1.58 10.73 11.89
N GLY A 108 2.35 9.92 11.15
CA GLY A 108 3.82 9.97 11.17
C GLY A 108 4.44 9.52 12.51
N THR A 109 3.69 8.78 13.33
CA THR A 109 4.11 8.30 14.65
C THR A 109 4.60 6.85 14.64
N TYR A 110 4.45 6.14 13.52
CA TYR A 110 4.91 4.76 13.37
C TYR A 110 6.43 4.66 13.61
N GLN A 111 6.82 3.77 14.53
CA GLN A 111 8.21 3.46 14.81
C GLN A 111 8.47 1.97 14.59
N PRO A 112 9.30 1.59 13.59
CA PRO A 112 9.59 0.18 13.34
C PRO A 112 10.39 -0.42 14.49
N ARG A 113 9.96 -1.59 14.95
CA ARG A 113 10.67 -2.34 16.00
C ARG A 113 11.98 -2.94 15.48
N PRO A 114 12.97 -3.19 16.37
CA PRO A 114 14.21 -3.85 15.98
C PRO A 114 13.95 -5.27 15.48
N VAL A 115 14.80 -5.73 14.56
CA VAL A 115 14.71 -7.08 13.98
C VAL A 115 15.26 -8.14 14.95
N ARG A 116 14.58 -9.29 15.04
CA ARG A 116 15.08 -10.44 15.81
C ARG A 116 16.12 -11.18 14.99
N ARG A 117 17.33 -11.32 15.52
CA ARG A 117 18.42 -12.09 14.88
C ARG A 117 18.26 -13.57 15.16
N THR A 118 18.40 -14.39 14.13
CA THR A 118 18.49 -15.85 14.24
C THR A 118 19.55 -16.38 13.30
N GLU A 119 20.27 -17.41 13.72
CA GLU A 119 21.16 -18.17 12.85
C GLU A 119 20.35 -19.28 12.14
N ILE A 120 20.51 -19.43 10.83
CA ILE A 120 19.94 -20.54 10.07
C ILE A 120 21.05 -21.30 9.34
N PRO A 121 20.99 -22.64 9.27
CA PRO A 121 22.02 -23.44 8.60
C PRO A 121 22.06 -23.15 7.09
N LYS A 122 23.26 -23.12 6.52
CA LYS A 122 23.44 -23.14 5.07
C LYS A 122 23.14 -24.56 4.55
N PRO A 123 22.40 -24.71 3.43
CA PRO A 123 22.18 -26.03 2.83
C PRO A 123 23.52 -26.72 2.52
N GLY A 124 23.71 -27.95 3.02
CA GLY A 124 24.90 -28.75 2.74
C GLY A 124 26.18 -28.34 3.48
N SER A 125 26.11 -27.44 4.47
CA SER A 125 27.27 -27.02 5.27
C SER A 125 26.95 -27.01 6.77
N ARG A 126 27.99 -27.07 7.60
CA ARG A 126 27.90 -26.85 9.07
C ARG A 126 27.85 -25.37 9.44
N GLU A 127 28.10 -24.49 8.47
CA GLU A 127 28.04 -23.04 8.68
C GLU A 127 26.61 -22.52 8.75
N THR A 128 26.42 -21.44 9.51
CA THR A 128 25.15 -20.72 9.61
C THR A 128 25.20 -19.39 8.84
N ARG A 129 24.04 -18.80 8.61
CA ARG A 129 23.89 -17.43 8.14
C ARG A 129 22.92 -16.67 9.06
N PRO A 130 23.20 -15.41 9.39
CA PRO A 130 22.30 -14.59 10.18
C PRO A 130 21.08 -14.20 9.34
N LEU A 131 19.90 -14.29 9.94
CA LEU A 131 18.62 -13.82 9.40
C LEU A 131 18.02 -12.80 10.37
N GLY A 132 17.47 -11.71 9.83
CA GLY A 132 16.68 -10.75 10.59
C GLY A 132 15.20 -11.04 10.38
N ILE A 133 14.47 -11.29 11.46
CA ILE A 133 13.01 -11.48 11.44
C ILE A 133 12.36 -10.19 11.96
N PRO A 134 11.66 -9.41 11.11
CA PRO A 134 10.92 -8.24 11.55
C PRO A 134 9.67 -8.63 12.34
N THR A 135 9.10 -7.66 13.06
CA THR A 135 7.79 -7.82 13.71
C THR A 135 6.66 -7.82 12.68
N VAL A 136 5.54 -8.44 13.04
CA VAL A 136 4.33 -8.43 12.19
C VAL A 136 3.48 -7.19 12.49
N CYS A 137 3.55 -6.68 13.72
CA CYS A 137 2.89 -5.44 14.13
C CYS A 137 3.88 -4.29 14.36
N ALA A 138 3.31 -3.09 14.49
CA ALA A 138 3.95 -1.89 15.00
C ALA A 138 4.32 -2.03 16.49
#